data_AF-A0A935WG21-F1
#
_entry.id   AF-A0A935WG21-F1
#
_cell.length_a   1.000
_cell.length_b   1.000
_cell.length_c   1.000
_cell.angle_alpha   90.00
_cell.angle_beta   90.00
_cell.angle_gamma   90.00
#
_symmetry.space_group_name_H-M   'P 1'
#
loop_
_entity.id
_entity.type
_entity.pdbx_description
1 polymer ?
#
loop_
_entity_poly.entity_id
_entity_poly.type
_entity_poly.pdbx_seq_one_letter_code
_entity_poly.pdbx_strand_id
1 'polypeptide(L)'
;MRWDLTRRLRAGTLLALVLGTGACQEKLAAPADCPALCPGGFDLVDTVLTPVPSGDTSFAGYVRAGSGSGLRVSYQFPLSEDRAVLRFTKRPDSLEIQDTLKPYTIDSVAFEVALLYRDTSVPSARLVLYRMPALTDSSVTFTDLDTAFTVANTVDSFVLDTVGRYRRVLTGAALARVAIAPADTGILSLGIGLRAAQGTGVRIGNVASSTVAPTFITYVRLPYQDSTVQRTLIRSAQFAAFRSQATEVLDPDLLTVGGVPSARSLLRFDWPSYLRDSAQLIRVSLELLPATPVVGIPGDTAFIVARPVLADFGAKSPAVTSSAFAGIDTVLTGQTDTVRIEVRAAASTWQGSNSLPPALLLILSPEASTFTRPTFGSTRTPGFQPRLRVTFARPFPFEDP
;
A
#
# COMPACT_ATOMS: atom_id res chain seq x y z
N MET A 1 46.34 7.14 42.61
CA MET A 1 45.63 6.05 43.31
C MET A 1 45.34 4.98 42.25
N ARG A 2 45.98 3.81 42.15
CA ARG A 2 46.90 3.05 43.03
C ARG A 2 46.34 2.69 44.43
N TRP A 3 45.98 1.42 44.60
CA TRP A 3 45.86 0.55 45.80
C TRP A 3 45.02 -0.70 45.39
N ASP A 4 45.52 -1.79 44.79
CA ASP A 4 46.87 -2.33 44.55
C ASP A 4 47.48 -3.18 45.70
N LEU A 5 47.70 -4.49 45.46
CA LEU A 5 48.27 -5.55 46.34
C LEU A 5 47.42 -5.93 47.60
N THR A 6 47.36 -7.16 48.16
CA THR A 6 47.84 -8.55 47.86
C THR A 6 46.91 -9.59 48.61
N ARG A 7 47.15 -10.88 48.93
CA ARG A 7 48.33 -11.79 49.07
C ARG A 7 47.91 -13.30 49.17
N ARG A 8 48.71 -14.20 48.56
CA ARG A 8 49.27 -15.53 49.01
C ARG A 8 48.57 -16.41 50.09
N LEU A 9 48.77 -17.75 50.21
CA LEU A 9 49.20 -18.92 49.36
C LEU A 9 49.30 -20.17 50.30
N ARG A 10 49.17 -21.42 49.78
CA ARG A 10 49.47 -22.75 50.44
C ARG A 10 48.38 -23.34 51.37
N ALA A 11 48.29 -24.66 51.63
CA ALA A 11 48.64 -25.90 50.89
C ALA A 11 48.16 -27.19 51.65
N GLY A 12 47.89 -28.31 50.94
CA GLY A 12 47.62 -29.66 51.50
C GLY A 12 46.20 -29.86 52.07
N THR A 13 45.60 -31.06 52.13
CA THR A 13 46.01 -32.46 51.84
C THR A 13 44.73 -33.25 51.47
N LEU A 14 44.56 -33.91 50.30
CA LEU A 14 45.05 -35.21 49.78
C LEU A 14 44.47 -36.51 50.42
N LEU A 15 43.65 -37.24 49.63
CA LEU A 15 43.14 -38.65 49.80
C LEU A 15 42.23 -38.97 51.02
N ALA A 16 41.32 -39.97 51.01
CA ALA A 16 40.89 -40.99 50.03
C ALA A 16 39.36 -41.26 50.18
N LEU A 17 38.57 -41.57 49.12
CA LEU A 17 38.12 -42.91 48.66
C LEU A 17 37.41 -43.76 49.75
N VAL A 18 36.17 -44.27 49.63
CA VAL A 18 35.64 -45.28 48.65
C VAL A 18 34.07 -45.35 48.67
N LEU A 19 33.43 -45.51 47.48
CA LEU A 19 32.09 -46.07 47.10
C LEU A 19 30.80 -45.90 47.98
N GLY A 20 29.64 -45.69 47.33
CA GLY A 20 28.34 -46.06 47.94
C GLY A 20 26.99 -45.57 47.35
N THR A 21 26.60 -45.94 46.12
CA THR A 21 25.21 -45.86 45.57
C THR A 21 24.55 -44.47 45.37
N GLY A 22 23.45 -44.41 44.59
CA GLY A 22 22.48 -43.30 44.65
C GLY A 22 22.44 -42.24 43.54
N ALA A 23 23.25 -42.35 42.47
CA ALA A 23 23.24 -41.37 41.38
C ALA A 23 22.05 -41.59 40.42
N CYS A 24 20.98 -40.79 40.55
CA CYS A 24 19.97 -40.65 39.51
C CYS A 24 20.56 -39.96 38.28
N GLN A 25 21.12 -40.73 37.34
CA GLN A 25 21.39 -40.23 36.01
C GLN A 25 20.06 -40.04 35.28
N GLU A 26 19.64 -38.78 35.07
CA GLU A 26 18.65 -38.46 34.06
C GLU A 26 19.24 -38.79 32.69
N LYS A 27 18.98 -40.01 32.25
CA LYS A 27 19.47 -40.58 31.01
C LYS A 27 18.73 -39.92 29.85
N LEU A 28 19.24 -38.79 29.38
CA LEU A 28 18.77 -38.13 28.17
C LEU A 28 18.73 -39.17 27.04
N ALA A 29 17.53 -39.52 26.58
CA ALA A 29 17.34 -40.66 25.70
C ALA A 29 17.88 -40.37 24.30
N ALA A 30 19.07 -40.90 24.00
CA ALA A 30 19.55 -41.01 22.62
C ALA A 30 18.53 -41.82 21.78
N PRO A 31 18.36 -41.52 20.48
CA PRO A 31 17.28 -42.07 19.68
C PRO A 31 17.48 -43.58 19.46
N ALA A 32 16.65 -44.37 20.13
CA ALA A 32 16.48 -45.79 19.92
C ALA A 32 14.98 -46.13 20.03
N ASP A 33 14.38 -46.44 18.88
CA ASP A 33 13.09 -47.11 18.68
C ASP A 33 12.00 -46.82 19.73
N CYS A 34 11.47 -45.59 19.68
CA CYS A 34 10.14 -45.32 20.23
C CYS A 34 9.11 -46.04 19.33
N PRO A 35 8.28 -46.98 19.84
CA PRO A 35 7.31 -47.67 19.00
C PRO A 35 6.31 -46.71 18.37
N ALA A 36 5.90 -46.96 17.12
CA ALA A 36 5.05 -46.07 16.33
C ALA A 36 3.62 -45.84 16.90
N LEU A 37 3.29 -46.45 18.04
CA LEU A 37 2.01 -46.36 18.74
C LEU A 37 2.07 -45.47 20.01
N CYS A 38 3.21 -44.82 20.30
CA CYS A 38 3.27 -43.86 21.40
C CYS A 38 2.49 -42.57 21.05
N PRO A 39 1.43 -42.19 21.80
CA PRO A 39 0.62 -41.01 21.51
C PRO A 39 1.40 -39.73 21.78
N GLY A 40 2.01 -39.17 20.72
CA GLY A 40 2.87 -37.99 20.80
C GLY A 40 3.71 -37.69 19.54
N GLY A 41 3.86 -38.66 18.63
CA GLY A 41 4.52 -38.43 17.34
C GLY A 41 3.56 -37.89 16.27
N PHE A 42 3.73 -36.64 15.84
CA PHE A 42 2.96 -36.07 14.72
C PHE A 42 3.61 -36.43 13.38
N ASP A 43 2.87 -37.09 12.49
CA ASP A 43 3.27 -37.26 11.08
C ASP A 43 3.09 -35.94 10.33
N LEU A 44 4.20 -35.19 10.20
CA LEU A 44 4.29 -33.91 9.52
C LEU A 44 4.61 -34.11 8.03
N VAL A 45 3.67 -33.71 7.17
CA VAL A 45 3.78 -33.83 5.72
C VAL A 45 3.88 -32.44 5.10
N ASP A 46 4.94 -32.24 4.31
CA ASP A 46 5.05 -31.12 3.38
C ASP A 46 4.52 -31.52 1.99
N THR A 47 3.66 -30.68 1.43
CA THR A 47 3.19 -30.82 0.04
C THR A 47 3.20 -29.47 -0.68
N VAL A 48 3.19 -29.49 -2.01
CA VAL A 48 3.18 -28.30 -2.87
C VAL A 48 2.03 -28.42 -3.86
N LEU A 49 1.06 -27.52 -3.76
CA LEU A 49 -0.04 -27.40 -4.71
C LEU A 49 0.28 -26.32 -5.74
N THR A 50 0.11 -26.62 -7.02
CA THR A 50 0.09 -25.62 -8.09
C THR A 50 -1.34 -25.09 -8.28
N PRO A 51 -1.53 -23.88 -8.81
CA PRO A 51 -2.84 -23.42 -9.22
C PRO A 51 -3.42 -24.33 -10.33
N VAL A 52 -4.75 -24.35 -10.42
CA VAL A 52 -5.48 -25.02 -11.51
C VAL A 52 -5.03 -24.43 -12.85
N PRO A 53 -4.67 -25.23 -13.88
CA PRO A 53 -4.20 -24.71 -15.17
C PRO A 53 -5.18 -23.73 -15.82
N SER A 54 -4.72 -22.53 -16.20
CA SER A 54 -5.55 -21.40 -16.62
C SER A 54 -6.63 -20.92 -15.64
N GLY A 55 -6.65 -21.47 -14.42
CA GLY A 55 -7.48 -21.01 -13.30
C GLY A 55 -6.96 -19.74 -12.64
N ASP A 56 -5.84 -19.18 -13.08
CA ASP A 56 -5.31 -17.88 -12.68
C ASP A 56 -5.37 -16.81 -13.78
N THR A 57 -5.61 -15.57 -13.36
CA THR A 57 -5.76 -14.42 -14.26
C THR A 57 -5.74 -13.09 -13.50
N SER A 58 -5.48 -12.00 -14.22
CA SER A 58 -5.44 -10.62 -13.73
C SER A 58 -6.65 -9.83 -14.24
N PHE A 59 -7.30 -9.04 -13.38
CA PHE A 59 -8.39 -8.15 -13.76
C PHE A 59 -8.06 -6.71 -13.36
N ALA A 60 -8.26 -5.75 -14.26
CA ALA A 60 -8.08 -4.32 -14.00
C ALA A 60 -9.41 -3.62 -13.70
N GLY A 61 -9.34 -2.43 -13.08
CA GLY A 61 -10.49 -1.53 -12.90
C GLY A 61 -11.02 -1.40 -11.48
N TYR A 62 -10.45 -2.11 -10.49
CA TYR A 62 -10.96 -2.14 -9.12
C TYR A 62 -10.93 -0.79 -8.41
N VAL A 63 -9.85 -0.03 -8.58
CA VAL A 63 -9.66 1.29 -7.96
C VAL A 63 -9.14 2.27 -9.00
N ARG A 64 -9.79 3.43 -9.08
CA ARG A 64 -9.48 4.51 -10.03
C ARG A 64 -8.46 5.49 -9.45
N ALA A 65 -7.80 6.28 -10.29
CA ALA A 65 -6.78 7.28 -9.92
C ALA A 65 -7.25 8.40 -8.96
N GLY A 66 -8.56 8.52 -8.68
CA GLY A 66 -9.11 9.42 -7.67
C GLY A 66 -9.64 8.73 -6.40
N SER A 67 -9.53 7.39 -6.32
CA SER A 67 -10.13 6.57 -5.25
C SER A 67 -9.09 5.96 -4.30
N GLY A 68 -7.80 5.99 -4.64
CA GLY A 68 -6.72 5.60 -3.75
C GLY A 68 -6.51 6.59 -2.59
N SER A 69 -5.85 6.16 -1.52
CA SER A 69 -5.55 7.01 -0.34
C SER A 69 -4.58 8.17 -0.65
N GLY A 70 -3.74 8.02 -1.68
CA GLY A 70 -2.87 9.07 -2.20
C GLY A 70 -3.01 9.24 -3.71
N LEU A 71 -2.73 10.45 -4.19
CA LEU A 71 -2.54 10.73 -5.61
C LEU A 71 -1.06 10.56 -5.95
N ARG A 72 -0.79 9.96 -7.11
CA ARG A 72 0.56 9.85 -7.67
C ARG A 72 0.90 11.09 -8.47
N VAL A 73 2.13 11.58 -8.30
CA VAL A 73 2.73 12.62 -9.16
C VAL A 73 4.17 12.20 -9.45
N SER A 74 4.56 12.14 -10.71
CA SER A 74 5.92 11.78 -11.11
C SER A 74 6.47 12.71 -12.19
N TYR A 75 7.75 12.51 -12.50
CA TYR A 75 8.49 13.20 -13.54
C TYR A 75 9.40 12.18 -14.21
N GLN A 76 9.31 12.00 -15.52
CA GLN A 76 10.15 11.05 -16.28
C GLN A 76 10.21 9.62 -15.68
N PHE A 77 9.12 9.14 -15.07
CA PHE A 77 9.09 7.80 -14.46
C PHE A 77 9.00 6.71 -15.55
N PRO A 78 9.88 5.68 -15.58
CA PRO A 78 10.07 4.82 -16.74
C PRO A 78 8.85 4.08 -17.31
N LEU A 79 7.80 3.84 -16.50
CA LEU A 79 6.55 3.23 -17.00
C LEU A 79 5.56 4.25 -17.58
N SER A 80 5.38 5.37 -16.89
CA SER A 80 4.31 6.34 -17.14
C SER A 80 4.50 7.54 -16.23
N GLU A 81 4.47 8.77 -16.76
CA GLU A 81 4.37 9.96 -15.92
C GLU A 81 2.94 10.12 -15.37
N ASP A 82 2.83 10.43 -14.07
CA ASP A 82 1.56 10.73 -13.39
C ASP A 82 1.48 12.21 -13.04
N ARG A 83 0.31 12.82 -13.27
CA ARG A 83 0.03 14.22 -12.92
C ARG A 83 -1.28 14.34 -12.18
N ALA A 84 -1.23 14.95 -10.98
CA ALA A 84 -2.41 15.12 -10.15
C ALA A 84 -3.18 16.39 -10.52
N VAL A 85 -4.49 16.36 -10.25
CA VAL A 85 -5.40 17.47 -10.48
C VAL A 85 -6.50 17.49 -9.42
N LEU A 86 -6.82 18.70 -8.96
CA LEU A 86 -7.72 19.00 -7.86
C LEU A 86 -8.74 20.05 -8.30
N ARG A 87 -9.99 19.91 -7.88
CA ARG A 87 -11.03 20.95 -7.97
C ARG A 87 -11.66 21.16 -6.60
N PHE A 88 -11.67 22.40 -6.13
CA PHE A 88 -12.15 22.79 -4.81
C PHE A 88 -13.66 23.05 -4.78
N THR A 89 -14.27 22.85 -3.61
CA THR A 89 -15.65 23.28 -3.36
C THR A 89 -15.79 24.80 -3.51
N LYS A 90 -16.96 25.27 -4.00
CA LYS A 90 -17.22 26.69 -4.31
C LYS A 90 -16.86 27.61 -3.12
N ARG A 91 -16.01 28.60 -3.37
CA ARG A 91 -15.87 29.76 -2.48
C ARG A 91 -17.01 30.74 -2.80
N PRO A 92 -17.83 31.15 -1.81
CA PRO A 92 -18.82 32.21 -2.02
C PRO A 92 -18.10 33.55 -2.20
N ASP A 93 -18.74 34.49 -2.88
CA ASP A 93 -18.29 35.88 -3.10
C ASP A 93 -18.56 36.80 -1.87
N SER A 94 -19.45 36.37 -1.00
CA SER A 94 -20.02 37.11 0.12
C SER A 94 -20.15 36.20 1.35
N LEU A 95 -20.39 36.80 2.51
CA LEU A 95 -20.67 36.08 3.76
C LEU A 95 -21.86 36.72 4.47
N GLU A 96 -22.74 35.87 4.99
CA GLU A 96 -23.91 36.28 5.75
C GLU A 96 -23.53 36.63 7.19
N ILE A 97 -23.95 37.81 7.65
CA ILE A 97 -23.85 38.24 9.06
C ILE A 97 -25.10 39.03 9.40
N GLN A 98 -25.86 38.56 10.39
CA GLN A 98 -27.16 39.13 10.79
C GLN A 98 -28.07 39.30 9.57
N ASP A 99 -28.34 38.16 8.93
CA ASP A 99 -29.27 37.98 7.80
C ASP A 99 -28.98 38.89 6.59
N THR A 100 -27.77 39.43 6.53
CA THR A 100 -27.27 40.34 5.50
C THR A 100 -26.04 39.74 4.84
N LEU A 101 -26.10 39.47 3.53
CA LEU A 101 -24.91 39.15 2.74
C LEU A 101 -23.99 40.37 2.64
N LYS A 102 -22.74 40.23 3.09
CA LYS A 102 -21.70 41.27 2.99
C LYS A 102 -20.58 40.79 2.07
N PRO A 103 -20.12 41.62 1.10
CA PRO A 103 -18.92 41.32 0.33
C PRO A 103 -17.68 41.39 1.24
N TYR A 104 -16.61 40.69 0.83
CA TYR A 104 -15.35 40.67 1.56
C TYR A 104 -14.16 40.99 0.63
N THR A 105 -13.06 41.46 1.22
CA THR A 105 -11.76 41.56 0.56
C THR A 105 -10.89 40.35 0.93
N ILE A 106 -10.07 39.89 -0.02
CA ILE A 106 -9.13 38.79 0.19
C ILE A 106 -7.81 39.39 0.67
N ASP A 107 -7.35 38.93 1.83
CA ASP A 107 -6.11 39.37 2.48
C ASP A 107 -4.95 38.44 2.10
N SER A 108 -5.18 37.13 2.27
CA SER A 108 -4.26 36.08 1.83
C SER A 108 -4.99 34.80 1.46
N VAL A 109 -4.31 33.94 0.71
CA VAL A 109 -4.79 32.61 0.33
C VAL A 109 -3.71 31.60 0.69
N ALA A 110 -4.08 30.51 1.37
CA ALA A 110 -3.20 29.38 1.59
C ALA A 110 -3.67 28.14 0.83
N PHE A 111 -2.72 27.37 0.32
CA PHE A 111 -2.93 26.01 -0.19
C PHE A 111 -2.14 25.04 0.68
N GLU A 112 -2.77 23.95 1.11
CA GLU A 112 -2.13 22.89 1.89
C GLU A 112 -2.26 21.53 1.19
N VAL A 113 -1.14 20.81 1.13
CA VAL A 113 -1.07 19.43 0.64
C VAL A 113 -0.22 18.59 1.59
N ALA A 114 -0.69 17.39 1.90
CA ALA A 114 0.15 16.40 2.58
C ALA A 114 1.01 15.65 1.56
N LEU A 115 2.31 15.58 1.79
CA LEU A 115 3.20 14.62 1.14
C LEU A 115 3.17 13.34 1.99
N LEU A 116 2.71 12.23 1.41
CA LEU A 116 2.64 10.93 2.09
C LEU A 116 3.93 10.11 1.88
N TYR A 117 4.56 10.30 0.73
CA TYR A 117 5.78 9.62 0.33
C TYR A 117 6.55 10.47 -0.67
N ARG A 118 7.87 10.39 -0.62
CA ARG A 118 8.77 10.87 -1.66
C ARG A 118 9.95 9.92 -1.83
N ASP A 119 10.41 9.80 -3.07
CA ASP A 119 11.77 9.34 -3.34
C ASP A 119 12.78 10.23 -2.59
N THR A 120 13.71 9.61 -1.86
CA THR A 120 14.79 10.28 -1.13
C THR A 120 16.13 10.21 -1.84
N SER A 121 16.26 9.37 -2.87
CA SER A 121 17.47 9.27 -3.70
C SER A 121 17.64 10.47 -4.65
N VAL A 122 16.54 11.11 -5.03
CA VAL A 122 16.54 12.31 -5.88
C VAL A 122 16.35 13.59 -5.02
N PRO A 123 17.44 14.32 -4.70
CA PRO A 123 17.37 15.54 -3.88
C PRO A 123 16.72 16.70 -4.64
N SER A 124 16.24 17.70 -3.90
CA SER A 124 15.74 18.98 -4.43
C SER A 124 14.60 18.88 -5.45
N ALA A 125 13.91 17.73 -5.53
CA ALA A 125 12.68 17.58 -6.30
C ALA A 125 11.62 18.61 -5.86
N ARG A 126 10.80 19.09 -6.81
CA ARG A 126 9.83 20.17 -6.58
C ARG A 126 8.44 19.78 -7.04
N LEU A 127 7.46 19.89 -6.15
CA LEU A 127 6.05 19.95 -6.55
C LEU A 127 5.75 21.35 -7.08
N VAL A 128 5.17 21.42 -8.27
CA VAL A 128 4.78 22.68 -8.93
C VAL A 128 3.26 22.71 -9.07
N LEU A 129 2.65 23.80 -8.61
CA LEU A 129 1.22 24.06 -8.70
C LEU A 129 0.92 24.84 -9.98
N TYR A 130 -0.04 24.35 -10.77
CA TYR A 130 -0.51 24.98 -12.01
C TYR A 130 -1.98 25.37 -11.88
N ARG A 131 -2.39 26.52 -12.41
CA ARG A 131 -3.81 26.91 -12.51
C ARG A 131 -4.47 26.11 -13.63
N MET A 132 -5.59 25.46 -13.32
CA MET A 132 -6.39 24.70 -14.28
C MET A 132 -7.75 25.38 -14.52
N PRO A 133 -8.45 25.09 -15.63
CA PRO A 133 -9.83 25.52 -15.85
C PRO A 133 -10.78 25.06 -14.74
N ALA A 134 -11.75 25.90 -14.34
CA ALA A 134 -12.68 25.54 -13.26
C ALA A 134 -13.54 24.30 -13.55
N LEU A 135 -13.79 24.00 -14.83
CA LEU A 135 -14.60 22.85 -15.26
C LEU A 135 -13.84 21.51 -15.28
N THR A 136 -12.54 21.48 -14.96
CA THR A 136 -11.76 20.23 -14.90
C THR A 136 -12.40 19.16 -14.00
N ASP A 137 -12.53 17.94 -14.52
CA ASP A 137 -13.26 16.84 -13.90
C ASP A 137 -12.64 15.46 -14.25
N SER A 138 -13.47 14.41 -14.26
CA SER A 138 -13.08 13.05 -14.69
C SER A 138 -12.72 12.90 -16.17
N SER A 139 -13.18 13.77 -17.07
CA SER A 139 -12.95 13.66 -18.52
C SER A 139 -11.53 14.06 -18.94
N VAL A 140 -10.92 15.01 -18.23
CA VAL A 140 -9.58 15.55 -18.50
C VAL A 140 -8.53 14.43 -18.60
N THR A 141 -7.73 14.46 -19.66
CA THR A 141 -6.69 13.48 -20.01
C THR A 141 -5.30 13.92 -19.51
N PHE A 142 -4.27 13.08 -19.70
CA PHE A 142 -2.89 13.49 -19.45
C PHE A 142 -2.44 14.65 -20.36
N THR A 143 -2.82 14.62 -21.65
CA THR A 143 -2.46 15.64 -22.65
C THR A 143 -3.05 17.01 -22.32
N ASP A 144 -4.27 17.04 -21.76
CA ASP A 144 -4.91 18.28 -21.28
C ASP A 144 -4.16 18.87 -20.09
N LEU A 145 -3.67 18.03 -19.17
CA LEU A 145 -2.79 18.47 -18.08
C LEU A 145 -1.44 18.95 -18.62
N ASP A 146 -0.86 18.28 -19.62
CA ASP A 146 0.43 18.69 -20.19
C ASP A 146 0.38 20.04 -20.91
N THR A 147 -0.65 20.25 -21.72
CA THR A 147 -0.95 21.54 -22.36
C THR A 147 -1.13 22.66 -21.32
N ALA A 148 -1.64 22.34 -20.13
CA ALA A 148 -1.84 23.30 -19.05
C ALA A 148 -0.60 23.52 -18.15
N PHE A 149 0.39 22.64 -18.10
CA PHE A 149 1.51 22.67 -17.13
C PHE A 149 2.66 23.62 -17.56
N THR A 150 2.29 24.83 -17.97
CA THR A 150 3.20 25.87 -18.48
C THR A 150 3.73 26.80 -17.38
N VAL A 151 4.79 27.55 -17.68
CA VAL A 151 5.31 28.61 -16.79
C VAL A 151 4.27 29.70 -16.57
N ALA A 152 3.49 30.07 -17.59
CA ALA A 152 2.43 31.07 -17.49
C ALA A 152 1.31 30.67 -16.51
N ASN A 153 0.98 29.37 -16.45
CA ASN A 153 -0.01 28.83 -15.53
C ASN A 153 0.57 28.49 -14.14
N THR A 154 1.87 28.69 -13.90
CA THR A 154 2.51 28.31 -12.63
C THR A 154 2.05 29.25 -11.50
N VAL A 155 1.38 28.68 -10.51
CA VAL A 155 0.95 29.37 -9.29
C VAL A 155 2.13 29.55 -8.35
N ASP A 156 2.77 28.44 -7.95
CA ASP A 156 3.93 28.42 -7.06
C ASP A 156 4.60 27.03 -7.05
N SER A 157 5.67 26.84 -6.27
CA SER A 157 6.29 25.54 -6.06
C SER A 157 6.74 25.30 -4.62
N PHE A 158 6.85 24.01 -4.25
CA PHE A 158 7.48 23.53 -3.04
C PHE A 158 8.81 22.86 -3.40
N VAL A 159 9.88 23.17 -2.68
CA VAL A 159 11.03 22.24 -2.60
C VAL A 159 10.61 21.12 -1.66
N LEU A 160 10.85 19.87 -2.04
CA LEU A 160 10.62 18.73 -1.16
C LEU A 160 11.89 18.42 -0.38
N ASP A 161 11.78 18.45 0.94
CA ASP A 161 12.80 17.99 1.90
C ASP A 161 12.27 16.76 2.65
N THR A 162 11.26 16.90 3.50
CA THR A 162 10.71 15.79 4.32
C THR A 162 9.31 15.35 3.90
N VAL A 163 8.89 14.18 4.34
CA VAL A 163 7.46 13.78 4.37
C VAL A 163 6.74 14.67 5.41
N GLY A 164 5.49 15.08 5.15
CA GLY A 164 4.79 16.04 6.01
C GLY A 164 3.74 16.90 5.29
N ARG A 165 3.21 17.92 5.98
CA ARG A 165 2.24 18.87 5.39
C ARG A 165 2.94 20.11 4.86
N TYR A 166 2.84 20.32 3.56
CA TYR A 166 3.33 21.50 2.85
C TYR A 166 2.22 22.55 2.77
N ARG A 167 2.54 23.79 3.18
CA ARG A 167 1.63 24.94 3.15
C ARG A 167 2.29 26.09 2.39
N ARG A 168 1.61 26.66 1.42
CA ARG A 168 2.02 27.90 0.74
C ARG A 168 1.00 28.98 0.98
N VAL A 169 1.44 30.21 1.25
CA VAL A 169 0.58 31.39 1.42
C VAL A 169 0.92 32.39 0.33
N LEU A 170 -0.12 32.93 -0.32
CA LEU A 170 -0.07 33.91 -1.39
C LEU A 170 -0.70 35.22 -0.89
N THR A 171 -0.05 36.34 -1.14
CA THR A 171 -0.41 37.69 -0.68
C THR A 171 -0.17 38.72 -1.78
N GLY A 172 -0.86 39.86 -1.70
CA GLY A 172 -0.68 40.97 -2.66
C GLY A 172 -0.80 40.52 -4.12
N ALA A 173 0.15 40.92 -4.96
CA ALA A 173 0.16 40.58 -6.39
C ALA A 173 0.13 39.06 -6.68
N ALA A 174 0.62 38.21 -5.77
CA ALA A 174 0.58 36.75 -5.95
C ALA A 174 -0.85 36.18 -5.92
N LEU A 175 -1.81 36.89 -5.32
CA LEU A 175 -3.22 36.49 -5.31
C LEU A 175 -3.82 36.40 -6.72
N ALA A 176 -3.29 37.15 -7.70
CA ALA A 176 -3.78 37.11 -9.09
C ALA A 176 -3.66 35.70 -9.72
N ARG A 177 -2.65 34.91 -9.32
CA ARG A 177 -2.42 33.54 -9.81
C ARG A 177 -3.50 32.55 -9.35
N VAL A 178 -4.18 32.87 -8.25
CA VAL A 178 -5.30 32.10 -7.67
C VAL A 178 -6.61 32.90 -7.67
N ALA A 179 -6.69 33.94 -8.53
CA ALA A 179 -7.93 34.61 -8.82
C ALA A 179 -8.93 33.61 -9.42
N ILE A 180 -10.18 33.72 -9.01
CA ILE A 180 -11.29 32.92 -9.50
C ILE A 180 -12.15 33.88 -10.31
N ALA A 181 -12.34 33.61 -11.60
CA ALA A 181 -13.14 34.49 -12.46
C ALA A 181 -14.63 34.38 -12.09
N PRO A 182 -15.46 35.41 -12.35
CA PRO A 182 -16.91 35.29 -12.15
C PRO A 182 -17.50 34.09 -12.91
N ALA A 183 -17.01 33.82 -14.13
CA ALA A 183 -17.38 32.67 -14.94
C ALA A 183 -17.01 31.31 -14.32
N ASP A 184 -15.95 31.23 -13.50
CA ASP A 184 -15.59 30.02 -12.75
C ASP A 184 -16.61 29.69 -11.64
N THR A 185 -17.62 30.54 -11.42
CA THR A 185 -18.71 30.33 -10.43
C THR A 185 -18.19 30.12 -9.00
N GLY A 186 -17.01 30.67 -8.68
CA GLY A 186 -16.37 30.52 -7.36
C GLY A 186 -15.56 29.22 -7.18
N ILE A 187 -15.33 28.44 -8.23
CA ILE A 187 -14.57 27.19 -8.21
C ILE A 187 -13.09 27.46 -8.54
N LEU A 188 -12.16 26.86 -7.79
CA LEU A 188 -10.75 26.80 -8.14
C LEU A 188 -10.37 25.38 -8.57
N SER A 189 -9.63 25.26 -9.67
CA SER A 189 -8.95 24.01 -10.07
C SER A 189 -7.43 24.22 -10.11
N LEU A 190 -6.68 23.25 -9.59
CA LEU A 190 -5.22 23.24 -9.57
C LEU A 190 -4.68 21.90 -10.08
N GLY A 191 -3.66 21.98 -10.94
CA GLY A 191 -2.85 20.86 -11.39
C GLY A 191 -1.58 20.79 -10.56
N ILE A 192 -1.04 19.59 -10.38
CA ILE A 192 0.17 19.34 -9.60
C ILE A 192 1.09 18.44 -10.42
N GLY A 193 2.24 18.99 -10.79
CA GLY A 193 3.32 18.28 -11.46
C GLY A 193 4.56 18.19 -10.58
N LEU A 194 5.47 17.28 -10.94
CA LEU A 194 6.78 17.16 -10.32
C LEU A 194 7.86 17.67 -11.29
N ARG A 195 8.93 18.25 -10.75
CA ARG A 195 10.14 18.62 -11.49
C ARG A 195 11.36 18.20 -10.66
N ALA A 196 12.31 17.52 -11.27
CA ALA A 196 13.50 17.00 -10.62
C ALA A 196 14.67 16.90 -11.62
N ALA A 197 15.87 16.57 -11.14
CA ALA A 197 17.04 16.38 -11.99
C ALA A 197 17.09 15.02 -12.71
N GLN A 198 16.27 14.06 -12.27
CA GLN A 198 16.21 12.67 -12.75
C GLN A 198 14.77 12.14 -12.65
N GLY A 199 14.50 11.00 -13.28
CA GLY A 199 13.20 10.34 -13.24
C GLY A 199 12.81 9.87 -11.83
N THR A 200 11.66 10.31 -11.32
CA THR A 200 11.26 10.11 -9.91
C THR A 200 9.77 10.38 -9.69
N GLY A 201 9.27 10.17 -8.47
CA GLY A 201 7.86 10.35 -8.12
C GLY A 201 7.57 10.42 -6.62
N VAL A 202 6.37 10.91 -6.31
CA VAL A 202 5.88 11.20 -4.97
C VAL A 202 4.40 10.87 -4.83
N ARG A 203 3.96 10.60 -3.59
CA ARG A 203 2.53 10.44 -3.27
C ARG A 203 2.08 11.62 -2.42
N ILE A 204 1.05 12.31 -2.89
CA ILE A 204 0.37 13.37 -2.12
C ILE A 204 -0.97 12.87 -1.60
N GLY A 205 -1.48 13.46 -0.52
CA GLY A 205 -2.74 13.06 0.10
C GLY A 205 -3.94 13.27 -0.82
N ASN A 206 -4.88 12.32 -0.79
CA ASN A 206 -6.13 12.39 -1.56
C ASN A 206 -7.35 12.62 -0.66
N VAL A 207 -8.46 13.10 -1.21
CA VAL A 207 -9.74 13.29 -0.50
C VAL A 207 -10.28 11.97 0.08
N ALA A 208 -10.06 10.86 -0.62
CA ALA A 208 -10.46 9.52 -0.19
C ALA A 208 -9.77 9.04 1.11
N SER A 209 -8.73 9.73 1.59
CA SER A 209 -8.04 9.40 2.84
C SER A 209 -8.73 9.91 4.11
N SER A 210 -9.69 10.83 3.99
CA SER A 210 -10.30 11.66 5.05
C SER A 210 -9.37 12.59 5.86
N THR A 211 -8.14 12.17 6.16
CA THR A 211 -7.23 12.87 7.10
C THR A 211 -6.16 13.73 6.43
N VAL A 212 -5.81 13.44 5.18
CA VAL A 212 -4.70 14.08 4.45
C VAL A 212 -5.16 14.72 3.12
N ALA A 213 -6.45 15.05 3.02
CA ALA A 213 -7.04 15.73 1.87
C ALA A 213 -6.41 17.12 1.62
N PRO A 214 -6.17 17.53 0.35
CA PRO A 214 -5.71 18.87 0.02
C PRO A 214 -6.76 19.93 0.34
N THR A 215 -6.33 21.10 0.82
CA THR A 215 -7.23 22.21 1.17
C THR A 215 -6.80 23.55 0.58
N PHE A 216 -7.80 24.37 0.28
CA PHE A 216 -7.68 25.75 -0.17
C PHE A 216 -8.32 26.65 0.88
N ILE A 217 -7.54 27.56 1.47
CA ILE A 217 -7.96 28.41 2.59
C ILE A 217 -7.90 29.86 2.12
N THR A 218 -9.01 30.59 2.13
CA THR A 218 -9.01 32.04 1.88
C THR A 218 -9.19 32.78 3.19
N TYR A 219 -8.27 33.69 3.53
CA TYR A 219 -8.38 34.61 4.66
C TYR A 219 -8.97 35.92 4.15
N VAL A 220 -10.08 36.35 4.77
CA VAL A 220 -10.89 37.46 4.27
C VAL A 220 -11.16 38.50 5.36
N ARG A 221 -11.26 39.76 4.96
CA ARG A 221 -11.69 40.88 5.79
C ARG A 221 -13.00 41.43 5.24
N LEU A 222 -13.94 41.79 6.11
CA LEU A 222 -15.24 42.33 5.71
C LEU A 222 -15.66 43.48 6.66
N PRO A 223 -16.38 44.50 6.17
CA PRO A 223 -16.86 45.59 7.01
C PRO A 223 -18.02 45.10 7.90
N TYR A 224 -17.97 45.45 9.19
CA TYR A 224 -19.03 45.14 10.14
C TYR A 224 -19.18 46.30 11.13
N GLN A 225 -20.30 47.04 11.02
CA GLN A 225 -20.49 48.31 11.73
C GLN A 225 -19.25 49.21 11.50
N ASP A 226 -18.75 49.88 12.54
CA ASP A 226 -17.56 50.75 12.48
C ASP A 226 -16.22 49.99 12.55
N SER A 227 -16.21 48.70 12.19
CA SER A 227 -15.06 47.80 12.34
C SER A 227 -14.82 46.92 11.10
N THR A 228 -13.69 46.20 11.08
CA THR A 228 -13.45 45.12 10.12
C THR A 228 -13.33 43.78 10.83
N VAL A 229 -14.05 42.78 10.34
CA VAL A 229 -14.07 41.42 10.90
C VAL A 229 -13.28 40.48 9.99
N GLN A 230 -12.44 39.64 10.60
CA GLN A 230 -11.70 38.58 9.90
C GLN A 230 -12.49 37.27 9.89
N ARG A 231 -12.43 36.54 8.76
CA ARG A 231 -12.99 35.19 8.59
C ARG A 231 -12.04 34.31 7.79
N THR A 232 -12.13 33.00 8.00
CA THR A 232 -11.34 31.98 7.29
C THR A 232 -12.29 31.06 6.52
N LEU A 233 -12.08 30.93 5.21
CA LEU A 233 -12.88 30.09 4.33
C LEU A 233 -12.07 28.89 3.87
N ILE A 234 -12.19 27.78 4.59
CA ILE A 234 -11.58 26.49 4.24
C ILE A 234 -12.45 25.80 3.19
N ARG A 235 -11.84 25.35 2.09
CA ARG A 235 -12.47 24.58 1.02
C ARG A 235 -11.63 23.34 0.76
N SER A 236 -12.19 22.16 1.02
CA SER A 236 -11.60 20.89 0.63
C SER A 236 -11.73 20.69 -0.88
N ALA A 237 -10.83 19.89 -1.47
CA ALA A 237 -11.04 19.38 -2.81
C ALA A 237 -12.36 18.57 -2.86
N GLN A 238 -13.22 18.89 -3.83
CA GLN A 238 -14.45 18.15 -4.16
C GLN A 238 -14.13 16.98 -5.09
N PHE A 239 -13.20 17.21 -6.02
CA PHE A 239 -12.68 16.23 -6.96
C PHE A 239 -11.16 16.26 -6.87
N ALA A 240 -10.55 15.07 -6.84
CA ALA A 240 -9.12 14.88 -6.74
C ALA A 240 -8.77 13.55 -7.40
N ALA A 241 -7.85 13.59 -8.35
CA ALA A 241 -7.38 12.42 -9.10
C ALA A 241 -6.02 12.71 -9.71
N PHE A 242 -5.35 11.69 -10.25
CA PHE A 242 -4.27 11.88 -11.22
C PHE A 242 -4.65 11.32 -12.59
N ARG A 243 -3.80 11.59 -13.58
CA ARG A 243 -3.78 10.92 -14.89
C ARG A 243 -2.38 10.40 -15.15
N SER A 244 -2.34 9.17 -15.64
CA SER A 244 -1.14 8.50 -16.12
C SER A 244 -1.00 8.76 -17.63
N GLN A 245 0.23 8.96 -18.10
CA GLN A 245 0.57 9.17 -19.52
C GLN A 245 0.19 7.97 -20.39
N ALA A 246 0.41 6.77 -19.87
CA ALA A 246 -0.01 5.49 -20.42
C ALA A 246 -0.99 4.78 -19.48
N THR A 247 -1.98 4.10 -20.06
CA THR A 247 -2.84 3.13 -19.37
C THR A 247 -2.20 1.75 -19.47
N GLU A 248 -2.16 1.00 -18.37
CA GLU A 248 -1.62 -0.36 -18.38
C GLU A 248 -2.49 -1.31 -19.21
N VAL A 249 -1.85 -2.09 -20.08
CA VAL A 249 -2.44 -3.27 -20.71
C VAL A 249 -1.99 -4.49 -19.93
N LEU A 250 -2.93 -5.33 -19.49
CA LEU A 250 -2.59 -6.56 -18.77
C LEU A 250 -2.10 -7.63 -19.74
N ASP A 251 -0.92 -8.18 -19.45
CA ASP A 251 -0.41 -9.38 -20.11
C ASP A 251 -1.22 -10.61 -19.64
N PRO A 252 -1.85 -11.39 -20.54
CA PRO A 252 -2.66 -12.56 -20.18
C PRO A 252 -1.83 -13.74 -19.65
N ASP A 253 -0.53 -13.76 -19.90
CA ASP A 253 0.38 -14.80 -19.42
C ASP A 253 1.04 -14.44 -18.08
N LEU A 254 0.76 -13.26 -17.50
CA LEU A 254 1.32 -12.79 -16.23
C LEU A 254 0.26 -12.38 -15.18
N LEU A 255 0.66 -12.43 -13.91
CA LEU A 255 -0.14 -12.01 -12.76
C LEU A 255 0.27 -10.60 -12.31
N THR A 256 -0.51 -9.61 -12.73
CA THR A 256 -0.29 -8.19 -12.43
C THR A 256 -1.09 -7.76 -11.20
N VAL A 257 -0.41 -7.19 -10.20
CA VAL A 257 -1.06 -6.74 -8.96
C VAL A 257 -0.71 -5.27 -8.70
N GLY A 258 -1.72 -4.42 -8.47
CA GLY A 258 -1.56 -2.97 -8.32
C GLY A 258 -1.62 -2.23 -9.67
N GLY A 259 -0.80 -1.19 -9.84
CA GLY A 259 -0.92 -0.29 -11.00
C GLY A 259 -2.17 0.58 -10.97
N VAL A 260 -2.46 1.25 -12.10
CA VAL A 260 -3.59 2.19 -12.27
C VAL A 260 -4.14 2.08 -13.70
N PRO A 261 -5.46 1.86 -13.89
CA PRO A 261 -6.45 1.49 -12.87
C PRO A 261 -6.04 0.17 -12.18
N SER A 262 -6.32 0.05 -10.88
CA SER A 262 -5.77 -1.05 -10.07
C SER A 262 -6.16 -2.43 -10.63
N ALA A 263 -5.15 -3.28 -10.77
CA ALA A 263 -5.26 -4.69 -11.09
C ALA A 263 -5.17 -5.57 -9.84
N ARG A 264 -5.93 -6.66 -9.83
CA ARG A 264 -5.85 -7.74 -8.85
C ARG A 264 -5.78 -9.06 -9.58
N SER A 265 -4.96 -9.98 -9.09
CA SER A 265 -4.86 -11.34 -9.66
C SER A 265 -5.63 -12.32 -8.79
N LEU A 266 -6.37 -13.23 -9.43
CA LEU A 266 -7.07 -14.33 -8.76
C LEU A 266 -6.32 -15.63 -9.02
N LEU A 267 -6.00 -16.36 -7.95
CA LEU A 267 -5.44 -17.72 -7.98
C LEU A 267 -6.51 -18.72 -7.55
N ARG A 268 -6.53 -19.91 -8.16
CA ARG A 268 -7.38 -21.05 -7.79
C ARG A 268 -6.52 -22.28 -7.59
N PHE A 269 -6.79 -23.08 -6.57
CA PHE A 269 -6.05 -24.31 -6.27
C PHE A 269 -7.00 -25.51 -6.19
N ASP A 270 -6.58 -26.66 -6.69
CA ASP A 270 -7.23 -27.93 -6.34
C ASP A 270 -6.86 -28.26 -4.89
N TRP A 271 -7.85 -28.24 -3.99
CA TRP A 271 -7.67 -28.48 -2.56
C TRP A 271 -8.14 -29.90 -2.20
N PRO A 272 -7.21 -30.86 -1.97
CA PRO A 272 -7.55 -32.27 -1.77
C PRO A 272 -8.41 -32.51 -0.53
N SER A 273 -9.21 -33.58 -0.56
CA SER A 273 -10.02 -34.04 0.58
C SER A 273 -9.19 -34.22 1.86
N TYR A 274 -8.00 -34.81 1.77
CA TYR A 274 -7.12 -34.96 2.95
C TYR A 274 -6.72 -33.62 3.59
N LEU A 275 -6.67 -32.51 2.84
CA LEU A 275 -6.48 -31.16 3.41
C LEU A 275 -7.79 -30.50 3.84
N ARG A 276 -8.92 -30.84 3.24
CA ARG A 276 -10.25 -30.31 3.57
C ARG A 276 -10.80 -30.88 4.87
N ASP A 277 -10.69 -32.20 5.03
CA ASP A 277 -11.55 -32.97 5.91
C ASP A 277 -10.84 -33.39 7.21
N SER A 278 -9.50 -33.51 7.20
CA SER A 278 -8.76 -34.15 8.30
C SER A 278 -7.37 -33.57 8.65
N ALA A 279 -6.70 -32.83 7.76
CA ALA A 279 -5.40 -32.24 8.06
C ALA A 279 -5.42 -31.10 9.09
N GLN A 280 -4.47 -31.10 10.03
CA GLN A 280 -4.18 -29.92 10.85
C GLN A 280 -3.12 -29.04 10.16
N LEU A 281 -3.52 -27.87 9.65
CA LEU A 281 -2.62 -26.95 8.95
C LEU A 281 -1.62 -26.27 9.91
N ILE A 282 -0.35 -26.65 9.80
CA ILE A 282 0.76 -26.12 10.61
C ILE A 282 1.34 -24.86 9.97
N ARG A 283 1.55 -24.88 8.64
CA ARG A 283 1.99 -23.72 7.85
C ARG A 283 1.38 -23.79 6.45
N VAL A 284 0.97 -22.64 5.92
CA VAL A 284 0.74 -22.49 4.47
C VAL A 284 1.44 -21.25 3.98
N SER A 285 2.16 -21.35 2.87
CA SER A 285 2.88 -20.23 2.27
C SER A 285 2.70 -20.20 0.76
N LEU A 286 2.19 -19.07 0.25
CA LEU A 286 2.08 -18.79 -1.16
C LEU A 286 3.40 -18.20 -1.66
N GLU A 287 4.05 -18.90 -2.59
CA GLU A 287 5.25 -18.46 -3.30
C GLU A 287 4.86 -17.85 -4.65
N LEU A 288 5.33 -16.63 -4.90
CA LEU A 288 5.16 -15.90 -6.16
C LEU A 288 6.52 -15.43 -6.67
N LEU A 289 6.91 -15.86 -7.88
CA LEU A 289 8.19 -15.45 -8.49
C LEU A 289 7.95 -14.27 -9.45
N PRO A 290 8.61 -13.11 -9.27
CA PRO A 290 8.53 -11.99 -10.21
C PRO A 290 9.01 -12.42 -11.60
N ALA A 291 8.23 -12.13 -12.64
CA ALA A 291 8.60 -12.41 -14.03
C ALA A 291 9.64 -11.40 -14.57
N THR A 292 9.65 -10.19 -13.98
CA THR A 292 10.64 -9.13 -14.19
C THR A 292 10.97 -8.50 -12.82
N PRO A 293 12.09 -7.76 -12.67
CA PRO A 293 12.36 -7.02 -11.44
C PRO A 293 11.21 -6.06 -11.12
N VAL A 294 10.65 -6.15 -9.91
CA VAL A 294 9.40 -5.43 -9.57
C VAL A 294 9.56 -3.94 -9.80
N VAL A 295 8.73 -3.37 -10.68
CA VAL A 295 8.82 -1.95 -11.03
C VAL A 295 8.10 -1.10 -9.97
N GLY A 296 8.68 0.06 -9.66
CA GLY A 296 8.21 0.97 -8.61
C GLY A 296 9.20 2.11 -8.42
N ILE A 297 9.12 2.81 -7.28
CA ILE A 297 10.09 3.84 -6.89
C ILE A 297 10.91 3.32 -5.69
N PRO A 298 12.23 3.53 -5.63
CA PRO A 298 13.06 3.10 -4.50
C PRO A 298 12.58 3.72 -3.18
N GLY A 299 12.07 2.89 -2.26
CA GLY A 299 11.49 3.30 -0.98
C GLY A 299 9.96 3.42 -0.95
N ASP A 300 9.24 3.25 -2.08
CA ASP A 300 7.78 3.28 -2.10
C ASP A 300 7.18 1.96 -1.60
N THR A 301 7.21 1.77 -0.28
CA THR A 301 6.78 0.53 0.39
C THR A 301 5.34 0.18 0.02
N ALA A 302 5.18 -0.97 -0.62
CA ALA A 302 3.92 -1.60 -0.92
C ALA A 302 3.87 -3.01 -0.32
N PHE A 303 2.65 -3.46 0.00
CA PHE A 303 2.40 -4.78 0.54
C PHE A 303 1.49 -5.55 -0.40
N ILE A 304 1.85 -6.80 -0.70
CA ILE A 304 0.93 -7.73 -1.35
C ILE A 304 0.05 -8.35 -0.28
N VAL A 305 -1.26 -8.41 -0.55
CA VAL A 305 -2.29 -8.88 0.37
C VAL A 305 -3.06 -9.99 -0.32
N ALA A 306 -2.88 -11.23 0.14
CA ALA A 306 -3.60 -12.41 -0.33
C ALA A 306 -4.82 -12.66 0.56
N ARG A 307 -6.02 -12.66 -0.02
CA ARG A 307 -7.29 -12.87 0.71
C ARG A 307 -8.08 -14.04 0.13
N PRO A 308 -8.68 -14.91 0.96
CA PRO A 308 -9.64 -15.89 0.48
C PRO A 308 -10.89 -15.17 -0.05
N VAL A 309 -11.59 -15.79 -1.00
CA VAL A 309 -12.86 -15.28 -1.54
C VAL A 309 -14.04 -15.98 -0.87
N LEU A 310 -15.13 -15.24 -0.62
CA LEU A 310 -16.38 -15.80 -0.10
C LEU A 310 -17.11 -16.62 -1.17
N ALA A 311 -16.97 -16.23 -2.43
CA ALA A 311 -17.49 -16.91 -3.61
C ALA A 311 -16.60 -16.57 -4.82
N ASP A 312 -16.47 -17.49 -5.77
CA ASP A 312 -15.75 -17.25 -7.02
C ASP A 312 -16.72 -16.76 -8.11
N PHE A 313 -16.51 -15.52 -8.55
CA PHE A 313 -17.17 -14.90 -9.69
C PHE A 313 -16.14 -14.23 -10.62
N GLY A 314 -14.93 -14.81 -10.71
CA GLY A 314 -13.81 -14.23 -11.44
C GLY A 314 -13.51 -12.80 -10.99
N ALA A 315 -13.62 -11.84 -11.90
CA ALA A 315 -13.38 -10.42 -11.64
C ALA A 315 -14.22 -9.84 -10.48
N LYS A 316 -15.40 -10.42 -10.20
CA LYS A 316 -16.33 -9.91 -9.17
C LYS A 316 -16.31 -10.71 -7.87
N SER A 317 -15.35 -11.61 -7.68
CA SER A 317 -15.22 -12.45 -6.47
C SER A 317 -15.08 -11.59 -5.20
N PRO A 318 -16.04 -11.63 -4.25
CA PRO A 318 -15.94 -10.86 -3.01
C PRO A 318 -14.89 -11.48 -2.08
N ALA A 319 -13.79 -10.75 -1.84
CA ALA A 319 -12.76 -11.15 -0.90
C ALA A 319 -13.22 -10.99 0.57
N VAL A 320 -12.77 -11.89 1.45
CA VAL A 320 -12.95 -11.76 2.90
C VAL A 320 -12.29 -10.47 3.38
N THR A 321 -13.06 -9.60 4.04
CA THR A 321 -12.63 -8.25 4.45
C THR A 321 -11.82 -8.23 5.74
N SER A 322 -12.07 -9.17 6.67
CA SER A 322 -11.30 -9.33 7.91
C SER A 322 -9.80 -9.46 7.62
N SER A 323 -8.96 -8.78 8.40
CA SER A 323 -7.50 -8.90 8.32
C SER A 323 -7.00 -10.22 8.91
N ALA A 324 -7.75 -10.87 9.80
CA ALA A 324 -7.34 -12.13 10.45
C ALA A 324 -7.18 -13.30 9.46
N PHE A 325 -7.78 -13.21 8.28
CA PHE A 325 -7.67 -14.21 7.19
C PHE A 325 -6.86 -13.68 5.99
N ALA A 326 -6.17 -12.55 6.12
CA ALA A 326 -5.38 -11.96 5.05
C ALA A 326 -3.89 -12.28 5.25
N GLY A 327 -3.27 -12.95 4.28
CA GLY A 327 -1.82 -13.03 4.20
C GLY A 327 -1.25 -11.71 3.70
N ILE A 328 -0.17 -11.23 4.31
CA ILE A 328 0.48 -9.96 3.95
C ILE A 328 2.00 -10.16 3.89
N ASP A 329 2.63 -9.71 2.81
CA ASP A 329 4.08 -9.63 2.67
C ASP A 329 4.49 -8.29 2.02
N THR A 330 5.73 -7.86 2.22
CA THR A 330 6.26 -6.62 1.62
C THR A 330 6.78 -6.90 0.22
N VAL A 331 6.51 -6.01 -0.73
CA VAL A 331 7.08 -6.08 -2.08
C VAL A 331 7.97 -4.87 -2.30
N LEU A 332 9.23 -5.11 -2.64
CA LEU A 332 10.23 -4.06 -2.83
C LEU A 332 10.47 -3.76 -4.32
N THR A 333 10.65 -2.49 -4.66
CA THR A 333 11.12 -2.07 -5.99
C THR A 333 12.48 -2.72 -6.30
N GLY A 334 12.61 -3.30 -7.49
CA GLY A 334 13.80 -4.03 -7.95
C GLY A 334 13.87 -5.49 -7.49
N GLN A 335 12.90 -5.99 -6.71
CA GLN A 335 12.91 -7.37 -6.22
C GLN A 335 12.76 -8.39 -7.36
N THR A 336 13.59 -9.43 -7.33
CA THR A 336 13.59 -10.56 -8.28
C THR A 336 13.41 -11.93 -7.61
N ASP A 337 13.65 -12.06 -6.30
CA ASP A 337 13.41 -13.30 -5.57
C ASP A 337 11.94 -13.45 -5.16
N THR A 338 11.57 -14.72 -4.96
CA THR A 338 10.29 -15.26 -4.51
C THR A 338 9.70 -14.50 -3.34
N VAL A 339 8.55 -13.86 -3.56
CA VAL A 339 7.70 -13.31 -2.49
C VAL A 339 7.00 -14.48 -1.78
N ARG A 340 6.95 -14.49 -0.44
CA ARG A 340 6.51 -15.65 0.36
C ARG A 340 5.48 -15.28 1.41
N ILE A 341 4.23 -15.20 0.98
CA ILE A 341 3.10 -14.77 1.81
C ILE A 341 2.64 -15.93 2.70
N GLU A 342 2.60 -15.75 4.03
CA GLU A 342 1.90 -16.69 4.93
C GLU A 342 0.40 -16.57 4.67
N VAL A 343 -0.26 -17.70 4.38
CA VAL A 343 -1.70 -17.74 4.04
C VAL A 343 -2.42 -18.88 4.77
N ARG A 344 -1.91 -19.34 5.92
CA ARG A 344 -2.48 -20.45 6.71
C ARG A 344 -3.86 -20.13 7.23
N ALA A 345 -4.06 -18.89 7.71
CA ALA A 345 -5.39 -18.44 8.12
C ALA A 345 -6.36 -18.41 6.94
N ALA A 346 -5.94 -17.94 5.76
CA ALA A 346 -6.75 -17.99 4.55
C ALA A 346 -7.11 -19.43 4.16
N ALA A 347 -6.13 -20.33 4.13
CA ALA A 347 -6.30 -21.74 3.76
C ALA A 347 -7.19 -22.52 4.73
N SER A 348 -7.19 -22.17 6.03
CA SER A 348 -8.13 -22.78 6.99
C SER A 348 -9.60 -22.52 6.66
N THR A 349 -9.92 -21.47 5.89
CA THR A 349 -11.30 -21.22 5.42
C THR A 349 -11.76 -22.21 4.35
N TRP A 350 -10.86 -23.04 3.81
CA TRP A 350 -11.15 -24.07 2.80
C TRP A 350 -11.36 -25.47 3.40
N GLN A 351 -11.34 -25.58 4.73
CA GLN A 351 -11.52 -26.83 5.48
C GLN A 351 -12.97 -26.98 5.99
N GLY A 352 -13.36 -28.23 6.27
CA GLY A 352 -14.66 -28.57 6.83
C GLY A 352 -15.85 -28.46 5.88
N SER A 353 -17.05 -28.74 6.40
CA SER A 353 -18.28 -28.88 5.62
C SER A 353 -18.84 -27.59 5.04
N ASN A 354 -18.46 -26.43 5.57
CA ASN A 354 -18.87 -25.10 5.09
C ASN A 354 -17.67 -24.31 4.50
N SER A 355 -16.76 -25.02 3.82
CA SER A 355 -15.55 -24.45 3.23
C SER A 355 -15.84 -23.37 2.17
N LEU A 356 -15.06 -22.29 2.20
CA LEU A 356 -14.99 -21.32 1.11
C LEU A 356 -14.26 -21.91 -0.13
N PRO A 357 -14.45 -21.34 -1.34
CA PRO A 357 -13.69 -21.74 -2.52
C PRO A 357 -12.17 -21.64 -2.30
N PRO A 358 -11.37 -22.65 -2.71
CA PRO A 358 -9.91 -22.63 -2.57
C PRO A 358 -9.19 -21.67 -3.52
N ALA A 359 -9.44 -20.38 -3.35
CA ALA A 359 -8.96 -19.32 -4.21
C ALA A 359 -8.50 -18.09 -3.41
N LEU A 360 -7.44 -17.44 -3.89
CA LEU A 360 -6.84 -16.25 -3.29
C LEU A 360 -6.89 -15.08 -4.26
N LEU A 361 -7.48 -13.97 -3.83
CA LEU A 361 -7.39 -12.68 -4.53
C LEU A 361 -6.17 -11.91 -3.99
N LEU A 362 -5.23 -11.59 -4.89
CA LEU A 362 -4.04 -10.80 -4.63
C LEU A 362 -4.33 -9.32 -4.87
N ILE A 363 -4.07 -8.49 -3.88
CA ILE A 363 -4.30 -7.04 -3.89
C ILE A 363 -3.01 -6.33 -3.46
N LEU A 364 -2.68 -5.19 -4.06
CA LEU A 364 -1.57 -4.35 -3.61
C LEU A 364 -2.07 -3.24 -2.68
N SER A 365 -1.38 -3.02 -1.56
CA SER A 365 -1.67 -1.94 -0.60
C SER A 365 -0.48 -0.99 -0.50
N PRO A 366 -0.64 0.34 -0.59
CA PRO A 366 -1.91 1.08 -0.75
C PRO A 366 -2.43 1.10 -2.20
N GLU A 367 -3.64 0.57 -2.41
CA GLU A 367 -4.19 0.31 -3.74
C GLU A 367 -4.38 1.59 -4.57
N ALA A 368 -4.06 1.51 -5.88
CA ALA A 368 -3.98 2.63 -6.84
C ALA A 368 -3.14 3.85 -6.39
N SER A 369 -2.44 3.77 -5.26
CA SER A 369 -1.75 4.91 -4.64
C SER A 369 -0.24 4.78 -4.74
N THR A 370 0.30 3.55 -4.68
CA THR A 370 1.72 3.25 -4.89
C THR A 370 2.10 3.23 -6.38
N PHE A 371 3.37 3.54 -6.67
CA PHE A 371 3.99 3.34 -7.98
C PHE A 371 4.44 1.89 -8.20
N THR A 372 4.62 1.14 -7.12
CA THR A 372 5.00 -0.28 -7.15
C THR A 372 3.93 -1.10 -7.87
N ARG A 373 4.37 -1.98 -8.78
CA ARG A 373 3.51 -2.85 -9.60
C ARG A 373 4.28 -4.14 -9.95
N PRO A 374 4.23 -5.17 -9.09
CA PRO A 374 4.77 -6.47 -9.43
C PRO A 374 3.97 -7.16 -10.54
N THR A 375 4.71 -7.85 -11.41
CA THR A 375 4.19 -8.87 -12.33
C THR A 375 4.85 -10.21 -11.99
N PHE A 376 4.05 -11.19 -11.61
CA PHE A 376 4.50 -12.55 -11.32
C PHE A 376 4.18 -13.49 -12.49
N GLY A 377 4.82 -14.66 -12.53
CA GLY A 377 4.38 -15.72 -13.45
C GLY A 377 2.97 -16.21 -13.13
N SER A 378 2.27 -16.70 -14.16
CA SER A 378 0.99 -17.41 -14.07
C SER A 378 1.19 -18.90 -14.33
N THR A 379 0.11 -19.71 -14.34
CA THR A 379 0.16 -21.10 -14.85
C THR A 379 0.66 -21.18 -16.30
N ARG A 380 0.52 -20.11 -17.08
CA ARG A 380 0.99 -19.99 -18.48
C ARG A 380 2.49 -19.68 -18.60
N THR A 381 3.18 -19.29 -17.52
CA THR A 381 4.61 -18.94 -17.53
C THR A 381 5.49 -20.12 -17.08
N PRO A 382 6.18 -20.86 -17.97
CA PRO A 382 6.99 -22.01 -17.55
C PRO A 382 8.10 -21.60 -16.58
N GLY A 383 8.24 -22.32 -15.47
CA GLY A 383 9.24 -22.06 -14.43
C GLY A 383 8.88 -20.97 -13.41
N PHE A 384 8.01 -20.01 -13.75
CA PHE A 384 7.61 -18.89 -12.87
C PHE A 384 6.22 -19.08 -12.21
N GLN A 385 5.61 -20.25 -12.40
CA GLN A 385 4.28 -20.60 -11.90
C GLN A 385 4.14 -20.39 -10.37
N PRO A 386 3.02 -19.81 -9.88
CA PRO A 386 2.73 -19.71 -8.45
C PRO A 386 2.72 -21.08 -7.77
N ARG A 387 3.03 -21.13 -6.47
CA ARG A 387 3.00 -22.38 -5.68
C ARG A 387 2.46 -22.15 -4.28
N LEU A 388 1.67 -23.09 -3.78
CA LEU A 388 1.18 -23.09 -2.41
C LEU A 388 1.86 -24.24 -1.65
N ARG A 389 2.82 -23.92 -0.79
CA ARG A 389 3.43 -24.90 0.13
C ARG A 389 2.51 -25.09 1.33
N VAL A 390 2.20 -26.33 1.66
CA VAL A 390 1.37 -26.71 2.81
C VAL A 390 2.16 -27.68 3.67
N THR A 391 2.47 -27.29 4.90
CA THR A 391 2.95 -28.16 5.97
C THR A 391 1.76 -28.49 6.86
N PHE A 392 1.43 -29.78 7.02
CA PHE A 392 0.30 -30.21 7.83
C PHE A 392 0.64 -31.46 8.64
N ALA A 393 -0.01 -31.61 9.81
CA ALA A 393 -0.03 -32.89 10.51
C ALA A 393 -1.22 -33.71 10.01
N ARG A 394 -1.01 -35.01 9.79
CA ARG A 394 -2.11 -35.97 9.62
C ARG A 394 -2.84 -36.18 10.96
N PRO A 395 -4.12 -36.63 10.96
CA PRO A 395 -4.72 -37.20 12.16
C PRO A 395 -3.87 -38.34 12.70
N PHE A 396 -3.87 -38.53 14.02
CA PHE A 396 -3.51 -39.82 14.58
C PHE A 396 -4.51 -40.87 14.07
N PRO A 397 -4.05 -42.04 13.57
CA PRO A 397 -4.94 -43.18 13.43
C PRO A 397 -5.29 -43.68 14.83
N PHE A 398 -6.43 -43.22 15.34
CA PHE A 398 -7.17 -44.01 16.31
C PHE A 398 -7.67 -45.26 15.56
N GLU A 399 -7.51 -46.42 16.19
CA GLU A 399 -7.64 -47.73 15.53
C GLU A 399 -9.05 -47.90 14.90
N ASP A 400 -9.09 -48.46 13.69
CA ASP A 400 -10.34 -49.03 13.16
C ASP A 400 -10.79 -50.16 14.11
N PRO A 401 -12.06 -50.17 14.56
CA PRO A 401 -12.54 -51.05 15.65
C PRO A 401 -12.87 -52.49 15.24
#